data_AF-A0ABD0JGL5-F1
#
_entry.id   AF-A0ABD0JGL5-F1
#
_cell.length_a   1.000
_cell.length_b   1.000
_cell.length_c   1.000
_cell.angle_alpha   90.00
_cell.angle_beta   90.00
_cell.angle_gamma   90.00
#
_symmetry.space_group_name_H-M   'P 1'
#
loop_
_entity.id
_entity.type
_entity.pdbx_description
1 polymer ?
#
loop_
_entity_poly.entity_id
_entity_poly.type
_entity_poly.pdbx_seq_one_letter_code
_entity_poly.pdbx_strand_id
1 'polypeptide(L)'
;MDSENETVEQAGNGAGNRQREELERNRATGPFRRPAPNLPPPKAFDGTAAAWPRWRQRFQHYRTASGLAHCSEQEQVSVFLYTMGDAADDILSTMEIDQCEASLQEILTALNKYYDARKKHCCRTCKI
;
A
#
# COMPACT_ATOMS: atom_id res chain seq x y z
N MET A 1 -28.17 -49.64 -35.69
CA MET A 1 -28.04 -48.51 -36.63
C MET A 1 -29.48 -48.07 -36.86
N ASP A 2 -30.03 -47.12 -36.11
CA ASP A 2 -29.42 -45.91 -35.58
C ASP A 2 -29.99 -45.52 -34.20
N SER A 3 -29.13 -44.85 -33.45
CA SER A 3 -29.38 -44.31 -32.12
C SER A 3 -30.11 -42.98 -32.23
N GLU A 4 -31.32 -42.87 -31.69
CA GLU A 4 -31.93 -41.58 -31.42
C GLU A 4 -31.55 -41.17 -30.00
N ASN A 5 -30.46 -40.42 -29.92
CA ASN A 5 -30.07 -39.59 -28.78
C ASN A 5 -30.49 -38.14 -29.06
N GLU A 6 -30.72 -37.39 -27.98
CA GLU A 6 -30.84 -35.92 -27.95
C GLU A 6 -32.24 -35.37 -28.34
N THR A 7 -32.95 -34.61 -27.51
CA THR A 7 -32.48 -33.35 -26.91
C THR A 7 -33.34 -33.02 -25.69
N VAL A 8 -32.73 -32.97 -24.50
CA VAL A 8 -33.36 -32.39 -23.31
C VAL A 8 -33.12 -30.88 -23.36
N GLU A 9 -34.19 -30.12 -23.61
CA GLU A 9 -34.21 -28.69 -23.31
C GLU A 9 -33.96 -28.48 -21.82
N GLN A 10 -32.82 -27.91 -21.47
CA GLN A 10 -32.61 -27.24 -20.19
C GLN A 10 -32.22 -25.80 -20.46
N ALA A 11 -33.26 -24.99 -20.63
CA ALA A 11 -33.19 -23.54 -20.55
C ALA A 11 -33.14 -23.12 -19.08
N GLY A 12 -32.25 -22.16 -18.79
CA GLY A 12 -32.24 -21.40 -17.54
C GLY A 12 -31.04 -21.73 -16.67
N ASN A 13 -30.15 -20.75 -16.51
CA ASN A 13 -29.41 -20.39 -15.29
C ASN A 13 -28.13 -19.60 -15.64
N GLY A 14 -28.29 -18.41 -16.22
CA GLY A 14 -27.15 -17.56 -16.63
C GLY A 14 -27.24 -16.08 -16.22
N ALA A 15 -28.26 -15.67 -15.45
CA ALA A 15 -28.54 -14.26 -15.20
C ALA A 15 -28.16 -13.76 -13.79
N GLY A 16 -27.88 -14.66 -12.84
CA GLY A 16 -27.69 -14.29 -11.43
C GLY A 16 -26.28 -13.89 -11.01
N ASN A 17 -25.25 -14.29 -11.76
CA ASN A 17 -23.86 -14.05 -11.33
C ASN A 17 -23.33 -12.67 -11.73
N ARG A 18 -23.83 -12.12 -12.86
CA ARG A 18 -23.35 -10.82 -13.39
C ARG A 18 -23.73 -9.63 -12.50
N GLN A 19 -24.94 -9.66 -11.93
CA GLN A 19 -25.42 -8.57 -11.06
C GLN A 19 -24.73 -8.55 -9.69
N ARG A 20 -24.27 -9.70 -9.18
CA ARG A 20 -23.58 -9.79 -7.88
C ARG A 20 -22.15 -9.25 -7.97
N GLU A 21 -21.43 -9.60 -9.03
CA GLU A 21 -20.10 -9.02 -9.33
C GLU A 21 -20.19 -7.52 -9.60
N GLU A 22 -21.25 -7.05 -10.27
CA GLU A 22 -21.45 -5.62 -10.52
C GLU A 22 -21.81 -4.86 -9.24
N LEU A 23 -22.62 -5.42 -8.33
CA LEU A 23 -22.90 -4.79 -7.03
C LEU A 23 -21.66 -4.73 -6.13
N GLU A 24 -20.79 -5.74 -6.16
CA GLU A 24 -19.50 -5.74 -5.44
C GLU A 24 -18.49 -4.75 -6.04
N ARG A 25 -18.44 -4.63 -7.37
CA ARG A 25 -17.67 -3.58 -8.08
C ARG A 25 -18.17 -2.18 -7.73
N ASN A 26 -19.49 -2.03 -7.61
CA ASN A 26 -20.15 -0.75 -7.33
C ASN A 26 -20.09 -0.39 -5.82
N ARG A 27 -19.94 -1.38 -4.93
CA ARG A 27 -19.74 -1.16 -3.48
C ARG A 27 -18.36 -0.55 -3.17
N ALA A 28 -17.36 -0.75 -4.03
CA ALA A 28 -16.05 -0.08 -3.93
C ALA A 28 -16.09 1.41 -4.31
N THR A 29 -17.22 1.88 -4.86
CA THR A 29 -17.39 3.23 -5.41
C THR A 29 -18.59 3.91 -4.75
N GLY A 30 -18.45 4.23 -3.46
CA GLY A 30 -19.42 5.07 -2.77
C GLY A 30 -19.58 6.45 -3.45
N PRO A 31 -20.73 7.13 -3.31
CA PRO A 31 -21.12 8.29 -4.12
C PRO A 31 -20.27 9.56 -3.93
N PHE A 32 -19.22 9.51 -3.11
CA PHE A 32 -18.32 10.63 -2.89
C PHE A 32 -16.87 10.17 -2.63
N ARG A 33 -16.26 9.39 -3.53
CA ARG A 33 -14.80 9.55 -3.68
C ARG A 33 -14.59 10.96 -4.22
N ARG A 34 -14.36 11.92 -3.32
CA ARG A 34 -13.78 13.20 -3.74
C ARG A 34 -12.49 12.81 -4.48
N PRO A 35 -12.30 13.26 -5.73
CA PRO A 35 -11.02 13.06 -6.39
C PRO A 35 -9.96 13.59 -5.43
N ALA A 36 -9.01 12.72 -5.09
CA ALA A 36 -7.92 13.08 -4.19
C ALA A 36 -7.35 14.42 -4.69
N PRO A 37 -7.20 15.44 -3.83
CA PRO A 37 -6.49 16.63 -4.23
C PRO A 37 -5.18 16.18 -4.85
N ASN A 38 -4.86 16.69 -6.05
CA ASN A 38 -3.62 16.40 -6.76
C ASN A 38 -2.47 16.99 -5.94
N LEU A 39 -2.08 16.24 -4.91
CA LEU A 39 -1.02 16.57 -3.99
C LEU A 39 0.27 16.13 -4.65
N PRO A 40 1.23 17.04 -4.84
CA PRO A 40 2.54 16.61 -5.29
C PRO A 40 3.08 15.58 -4.30
N PRO A 41 3.78 14.54 -4.79
CA PRO A 41 4.46 13.58 -3.92
C PRO A 41 5.32 14.33 -2.90
N PRO A 42 5.36 13.88 -1.63
CA PRO A 42 6.24 14.47 -0.64
C PRO A 42 7.70 14.43 -1.13
N LYS A 43 8.49 15.41 -0.70
CA LYS A 43 9.93 15.44 -1.01
C LYS A 43 10.56 14.08 -0.65
N ALA A 44 11.33 13.52 -1.58
CA ALA A 44 12.05 12.28 -1.40
C ALA A 44 12.86 12.27 -0.09
N PHE A 45 12.96 11.11 0.52
CA PHE A 45 13.69 10.95 1.77
C PHE A 45 15.20 11.04 1.53
N ASP A 46 15.92 11.67 2.47
CA ASP A 46 17.37 11.89 2.36
C ASP A 46 18.22 10.74 2.95
N GLY A 47 17.59 9.64 3.35
CA GLY A 47 18.28 8.50 3.98
C GLY A 47 18.75 8.75 5.41
N THR A 48 18.52 9.94 5.98
CA THR A 48 19.15 10.35 7.25
C THR A 48 18.26 10.06 8.45
N ALA A 49 18.80 9.33 9.45
CA ALA A 49 18.06 8.95 10.67
C ALA A 49 17.46 10.16 11.44
N ALA A 50 18.09 11.33 11.38
CA ALA A 50 17.60 12.55 12.01
C ALA A 50 16.34 13.12 11.32
N ALA A 51 16.22 12.94 10.00
CA ALA A 51 15.11 13.43 9.21
C ALA A 51 13.91 12.47 9.21
N TRP A 52 14.13 11.18 9.51
CA TRP A 52 13.11 10.13 9.54
C TRP A 52 11.79 10.50 10.25
N PRO A 53 11.78 10.97 11.51
CA PRO A 53 10.52 11.27 12.20
C PRO A 53 9.73 12.39 11.51
N ARG A 54 10.42 13.40 10.97
CA ARG A 54 9.79 14.51 10.24
C ARG A 54 9.22 14.02 8.90
N TRP A 55 9.96 13.17 8.19
CA TRP A 55 9.55 12.63 6.91
C TRP A 55 8.36 11.66 7.05
N ARG A 56 8.39 10.76 8.04
CA ARG A 56 7.26 9.87 8.38
C ARG A 56 5.96 10.67 8.58
N GLN A 57 6.02 11.74 9.37
CA GLN A 57 4.84 12.57 9.64
C GLN A 57 4.31 13.22 8.35
N ARG A 58 5.19 13.68 7.45
CA ARG A 58 4.79 14.20 6.13
C ARG A 58 4.11 13.13 5.28
N PHE A 59 4.64 11.92 5.25
CA PHE A 59 4.01 10.81 4.53
C PHE A 59 2.63 10.46 5.12
N GLN A 60 2.46 10.49 6.45
CA GLN A 60 1.15 10.28 7.07
C GLN A 60 0.13 11.35 6.68
N HIS A 61 0.54 12.63 6.66
CA HIS A 61 -0.32 13.71 6.16
C HIS A 61 -0.68 13.50 4.69
N TYR A 62 0.30 13.12 3.87
CA TYR A 62 0.06 12.78 2.46
C TYR A 62 -0.94 11.63 2.34
N ARG A 63 -0.81 10.56 3.12
CA ARG A 63 -1.71 9.39 3.09
C ARG A 63 -3.16 9.77 3.40
N THR A 64 -3.38 10.62 4.39
CA THR A 64 -4.73 11.08 4.76
C THR A 64 -5.28 12.06 3.72
N ALA A 65 -4.46 13.01 3.25
CA ALA A 65 -4.91 14.06 2.35
C ALA A 65 -5.13 13.57 0.91
N SER A 66 -4.35 12.59 0.44
CA SER A 66 -4.53 11.97 -0.89
C SER A 66 -5.58 10.86 -0.91
N GLY A 67 -6.18 10.52 0.23
CA GLY A 67 -7.11 9.40 0.32
C GLY A 67 -6.48 8.01 0.16
N LEU A 68 -5.14 7.94 0.09
CA LEU A 68 -4.37 6.69 0.06
C LEU A 68 -4.67 5.79 1.28
N ALA A 69 -5.13 6.37 2.39
CA ALA A 69 -5.60 5.62 3.56
C ALA A 69 -6.79 4.68 3.27
N HIS A 70 -7.54 4.91 2.19
CA HIS A 70 -8.67 4.07 1.76
C HIS A 70 -8.31 3.11 0.62
N CYS A 71 -7.08 3.16 0.11
CA CYS A 71 -6.57 2.26 -0.89
C CYS A 71 -6.12 0.92 -0.28
N SER A 72 -5.91 -0.08 -1.12
CA SER A 72 -5.38 -1.38 -0.69
C SER A 72 -4.00 -1.25 -0.04
N GLU A 73 -3.64 -2.21 0.82
CA GLU A 73 -2.33 -2.17 1.49
C GLU A 73 -1.17 -2.21 0.49
N GLN A 74 -1.30 -2.95 -0.61
CA GLN A 74 -0.31 -3.02 -1.69
C GLN A 74 -0.15 -1.67 -2.42
N GLU A 75 -1.23 -0.95 -2.68
CA GLU A 75 -1.15 0.42 -3.23
C GLU A 75 -0.47 1.37 -2.23
N GLN A 76 -0.79 1.24 -0.93
CA GLN A 76 -0.17 2.04 0.12
C GLN A 76 1.33 1.80 0.20
N VAL A 77 1.77 0.54 0.14
CA VAL A 77 3.19 0.14 0.13
C VAL A 77 3.87 0.66 -1.14
N SER A 78 3.27 0.45 -2.31
CA SER A 78 3.82 0.91 -3.59
C SER A 78 4.05 2.42 -3.62
N VAL A 79 3.05 3.19 -3.16
CA VAL A 79 3.19 4.65 -3.07
C VAL A 79 4.21 5.05 -2.02
N PHE A 80 4.31 4.34 -0.89
CA PHE A 80 5.34 4.57 0.11
C PHE A 80 6.75 4.43 -0.49
N LEU A 81 7.03 3.31 -1.16
CA LEU A 81 8.33 3.05 -1.81
C LEU A 81 8.64 4.10 -2.86
N TYR A 82 7.66 4.40 -3.72
CA TYR A 82 7.80 5.43 -4.73
C TYR A 82 8.15 6.81 -4.14
N THR A 83 7.53 7.20 -3.03
CA THR A 83 7.82 8.49 -2.38
C THR A 83 9.14 8.54 -1.63
N MET A 84 9.61 7.39 -1.15
CA MET A 84 10.86 7.28 -0.41
C MET A 84 12.07 7.17 -1.35
N GLY A 85 11.87 6.59 -2.54
CA GLY A 85 12.89 6.37 -3.56
C GLY A 85 13.86 5.25 -3.19
N ASP A 86 15.04 5.26 -3.83
CA ASP A 86 16.06 4.21 -3.71
C ASP A 86 16.47 3.89 -2.25
N ALA A 87 16.39 4.89 -1.36
CA ALA A 87 16.66 4.71 0.06
C ALA A 87 15.72 3.71 0.74
N ALA A 88 14.51 3.48 0.22
CA ALA A 88 13.59 2.47 0.72
C ALA A 88 14.06 1.07 0.34
N ASP A 89 14.41 0.89 -0.94
CA ASP A 89 14.79 -0.40 -1.51
C ASP A 89 16.08 -0.93 -0.87
N ASP A 90 17.07 -0.05 -0.66
CA ASP A 90 18.32 -0.40 0.03
C ASP A 90 18.06 -0.93 1.46
N ILE A 91 17.12 -0.31 2.18
CA ILE A 91 16.84 -0.66 3.58
C ILE A 91 15.98 -1.91 3.65
N LEU A 92 14.99 -2.05 2.77
CA LEU A 92 14.17 -3.27 2.69
C LEU A 92 15.02 -4.47 2.29
N SER A 93 15.95 -4.30 1.36
CA SER A 93 16.95 -5.31 1.00
C SER A 93 17.82 -5.69 2.21
N THR A 94 18.26 -4.70 2.99
CA THR A 94 19.04 -4.94 4.22
C THR A 94 18.24 -5.67 5.30
N MET A 95 16.91 -5.49 5.33
CA MET A 95 16.03 -6.09 6.34
C MET A 95 15.36 -7.39 5.88
N GLU A 96 15.60 -7.82 4.64
CA GLU A 96 14.98 -9.00 4.01
C GLU A 96 13.43 -8.98 4.08
N ILE A 97 12.83 -7.79 3.94
CA ILE A 97 11.38 -7.62 3.98
C ILE A 97 10.82 -7.70 2.56
N ASP A 98 9.89 -8.63 2.34
CA ASP A 98 9.16 -8.71 1.08
C ASP A 98 8.05 -7.65 1.02
N GLN A 99 8.20 -6.70 0.11
CA GLN A 99 7.24 -5.64 -0.16
C GLN A 99 5.89 -6.12 -0.74
N CYS A 100 5.82 -7.36 -1.22
CA CYS A 100 4.60 -7.96 -1.78
C CYS A 100 3.69 -8.54 -0.69
N GLU A 101 4.28 -8.98 0.42
CA GLU A 101 3.56 -9.61 1.54
C GLU A 101 3.45 -8.70 2.76
N ALA A 102 4.35 -7.73 2.92
CA ALA A 102 4.35 -6.86 4.08
C ALA A 102 3.29 -5.74 4.00
N SER A 103 2.60 -5.53 5.13
CA SER A 103 1.74 -4.38 5.31
C SER A 103 2.55 -3.09 5.47
N LEU A 104 1.95 -1.95 5.12
CA LEU A 104 2.57 -0.63 5.33
C LEU A 104 2.98 -0.43 6.80
N GLN A 105 2.20 -0.95 7.76
CA GLN A 105 2.50 -0.83 9.20
C GLN A 105 3.74 -1.61 9.60
N GLU A 106 3.94 -2.81 9.07
CA GLU A 106 5.14 -3.63 9.33
C GLU A 106 6.39 -2.93 8.81
N ILE A 107 6.33 -2.43 7.57
CA ILE A 107 7.43 -1.66 6.95
C ILE A 107 7.75 -0.43 7.79
N LEU A 108 6.73 0.35 8.19
CA LEU A 108 6.94 1.53 9.04
C LEU A 108 7.53 1.16 10.40
N THR A 109 7.12 0.04 11.00
CA THR A 109 7.63 -0.41 12.30
C THR A 109 9.09 -0.84 12.19
N ALA A 110 9.44 -1.62 11.16
CA ALA A 110 10.80 -2.04 10.87
C ALA A 110 11.71 -0.83 10.64
N LEU A 111 11.30 0.10 9.78
CA LEU A 111 12.06 1.33 9.53
C LEU A 111 12.22 2.18 10.80
N ASN A 112 11.20 2.24 11.67
CA ASN A 112 11.35 2.94 12.94
C ASN A 112 12.48 2.36 13.79
N LYS A 113 12.48 1.03 13.92
CA LYS A 113 13.49 0.30 14.68
C LYS A 113 14.89 0.51 14.09
N TYR A 114 15.01 0.49 12.76
CA TYR A 114 16.26 0.74 12.04
C TYR A 114 16.83 2.13 12.33
N TYR A 115 16.03 3.18 12.15
CA TYR A 115 16.49 4.55 12.36
C TYR A 115 16.70 4.90 13.84
N ASP A 116 15.91 4.33 14.75
CA ASP A 116 16.13 4.49 16.20
C ASP A 116 17.44 3.85 16.65
N ALA A 117 17.82 2.69 16.10
CA ALA A 117 19.11 2.06 16.39
C ALA A 117 20.30 2.96 15.96
N ARG A 118 20.20 3.61 14.78
CA ARG A 118 21.23 4.51 14.26
C ARG A 118 21.28 5.85 15.01
N LYS A 119 20.14 6.37 15.46
CA LYS A 119 20.08 7.59 16.31
C LYS A 119 20.78 7.38 17.65
N LYS A 120 20.63 6.19 18.25
CA LYS A 120 21.27 5.83 19.54
C LYS A 120 22.80 5.73 19.47
N HIS A 121 23.36 5.61 18.28
CA HIS A 121 24.81 5.49 18.09
C HIS A 121 25.52 6.86 18.02
N CYS A 122 24.82 7.94 17.68
CA CYS A 122 25.41 9.28 17.59
C CYS A 122 25.46 10.03 18.95
N CYS A 123 24.69 9.61 19.95
CA CYS A 123 24.60 10.30 21.25
C CYS A 123 25.48 9.73 22.38
N ARG A 124 26.40 8.79 22.11
CA ARG A 124 27.27 8.18 23.15
C ARG A 124 28.68 8.76 23.25
N THR A 125 29.10 9.66 22.36
CA THR A 125 30.47 10.22 22.35
C THR A 125 30.57 11.70 22.70
N CYS A 126 29.48 12.35 23.11
CA CYS A 126 29.52 13.70 23.70
C CYS A 126 29.12 13.65 25.18
N LYS A 127 29.98 13.06 26.02
CA LYS A 127 30.03 13.40 27.44
C LYS A 127 31.37 14.08 27.69
N ILE A 128 31.27 15.40 27.82
CA ILE A 128 32.27 16.31 28.41
C ILE A 128 32.53 15.87 29.85
#